data_AF-A0A7C9RDV1-F1
#
_entry.id   AF-A0A7C9RDV1-F1
#
_cell.length_a   1.000
_cell.length_b   1.000
_cell.length_c   1.000
_cell.angle_alpha   90.00
_cell.angle_beta   90.00
_cell.angle_gamma   90.00
#
_symmetry.space_group_name_H-M   'P 1'
#
loop_
_entity.id
_entity.type
_entity.pdbx_description
1 polymer ?
#
loop_
_entity_poly.entity_id
_entity_poly.type
_entity_poly.pdbx_seq_one_letter_code
_entity_poly.pdbx_strand_id
1 'polypeptide(L)'
;VQNVSEDGKYTDLTFTVPASEYSRAKDTITKAKDKIGYKAMDSATDVAKVSVIGIGMRSHAGVAAQAFKALSERNINIRAITTSEIKFSLLIDAAYTELAVRTLHTLYGLDQA
;
A
#
# COMPACT_ATOMS: atom_id res chain seq x y z
N VAL A 1 6.29 -4.76 -3.75
CA VAL A 1 7.06 -4.58 -2.51
C VAL A 1 7.70 -5.90 -2.18
N GLN A 2 8.99 -5.89 -1.88
CA GLN A 2 9.73 -7.08 -1.49
C GLN A 2 10.21 -6.87 -0.05
N ASN A 3 9.79 -7.75 0.86
CA ASN A 3 10.20 -7.73 2.25
C ASN A 3 11.04 -8.99 2.54
N VAL A 4 12.04 -8.88 3.40
CA VAL A 4 12.84 -10.04 3.84
C VAL A 4 12.06 -10.76 4.94
N SER A 5 11.99 -12.10 4.89
CA SER A 5 11.35 -12.88 5.95
C SER A 5 12.15 -12.80 7.25
N GLU A 6 11.49 -13.09 8.38
CA GLU A 6 12.12 -13.04 9.71
C GLU A 6 13.34 -13.97 9.84
N ASP A 7 13.35 -15.11 9.13
CA ASP A 7 14.47 -16.05 9.10
C ASP A 7 15.58 -15.70 8.10
N GLY A 8 15.40 -14.63 7.29
CA GLY A 8 16.34 -14.18 6.27
C GLY A 8 16.55 -15.15 5.09
N LYS A 9 15.82 -16.27 5.06
CA LYS A 9 15.97 -17.32 4.03
C LYS A 9 15.02 -17.13 2.85
N TYR A 10 13.94 -16.39 3.07
CA TYR A 10 12.91 -16.14 2.09
C TYR A 10 12.64 -14.65 1.97
N THR A 11 11.85 -14.30 0.96
CA THR A 11 11.41 -12.94 0.76
C THR A 11 9.95 -12.98 0.34
N ASP A 12 9.17 -12.08 0.90
CA ASP A 12 7.77 -11.92 0.55
C ASP A 12 7.66 -10.90 -0.59
N LEU A 13 7.06 -11.33 -1.69
CA LEU A 13 6.80 -10.46 -2.83
C LEU A 13 5.31 -10.13 -2.91
N THR A 14 4.98 -8.86 -2.65
CA THR A 14 3.63 -8.32 -2.77
C THR A 14 3.52 -7.46 -4.02
N PHE A 15 2.47 -7.66 -4.81
CA PHE A 15 2.14 -6.82 -5.97
C PHE A 15 0.62 -6.64 -6.06
N THR A 16 0.21 -5.69 -6.91
CA THR A 16 -1.20 -5.37 -7.14
C THR A 16 -1.52 -5.50 -8.62
N VAL A 17 -2.72 -5.97 -8.93
CA VAL A 17 -3.29 -6.02 -10.29
C VAL A 17 -4.67 -5.34 -10.28
N PRO A 18 -5.21 -4.93 -11.44
CA PRO A 18 -6.61 -4.54 -11.53
C PRO A 18 -7.53 -5.63 -10.99
N ALA A 19 -8.64 -5.25 -10.35
CA ALA A 19 -9.58 -6.21 -9.75
C ALA A 19 -10.13 -7.21 -10.78
N SER A 20 -10.37 -6.76 -12.02
CA SER A 20 -10.79 -7.61 -13.14
C SER A 20 -9.78 -8.70 -13.51
N GLU A 21 -8.52 -8.53 -13.13
CA GLU A 21 -7.41 -9.45 -13.45
C GLU A 21 -7.03 -10.35 -12.27
N TYR A 22 -7.71 -10.22 -11.13
CA TYR A 22 -7.41 -10.97 -9.92
C TYR A 22 -7.42 -12.49 -10.15
N SER A 23 -8.49 -13.03 -10.75
CA SER A 23 -8.62 -14.47 -10.98
C SER A 23 -7.50 -14.98 -11.90
N ARG A 24 -7.22 -14.27 -13.00
CA ARG A 24 -6.15 -14.65 -13.94
C ARG A 24 -4.78 -14.64 -13.27
N ALA A 25 -4.48 -13.60 -12.50
CA ALA A 25 -3.20 -13.48 -11.79
C ALA A 25 -3.03 -14.59 -10.76
N LYS A 26 -4.06 -14.83 -9.93
CA LYS A 26 -4.06 -15.90 -8.91
C LYS A 26 -3.84 -17.27 -9.52
N ASP A 27 -4.56 -17.60 -10.59
CA ASP A 27 -4.42 -18.88 -11.28
C ASP A 27 -3.04 -19.06 -11.90
N THR A 28 -2.48 -17.99 -12.48
CA THR A 28 -1.14 -18.00 -13.08
C THR A 28 -0.07 -18.29 -12.03
N ILE A 29 -0.11 -17.62 -10.87
CA ILE A 29 0.84 -17.85 -9.78
C ILE A 29 0.67 -19.25 -9.18
N THR A 30 -0.58 -19.69 -8.99
CA THR A 30 -0.88 -21.03 -8.43
C THR A 30 -0.35 -22.14 -9.33
N LYS A 31 -0.54 -22.03 -10.66
CA LYS A 31 0.01 -23.00 -11.63
C LYS A 31 1.54 -23.00 -11.68
N ALA A 32 2.17 -21.90 -11.29
CA ALA A 32 3.63 -21.77 -11.25
C ALA A 32 4.24 -22.17 -9.90
N LYS A 33 3.47 -22.70 -8.94
CA LYS A 33 3.94 -23.01 -7.58
C LYS A 33 5.18 -23.88 -7.56
N ASP A 34 5.22 -24.97 -8.31
CA ASP A 34 6.37 -25.90 -8.32
C ASP A 34 7.63 -25.27 -8.93
N LYS A 35 7.45 -24.30 -9.83
CA LYS A 35 8.56 -23.56 -10.46
C LYS A 35 9.09 -22.44 -9.58
N ILE A 36 8.21 -21.74 -8.87
CA ILE A 36 8.56 -20.59 -8.02
C ILE A 36 9.02 -21.07 -6.63
N GLY A 37 8.42 -22.13 -6.09
CA GLY A 37 8.76 -22.70 -4.79
C GLY A 37 8.29 -21.90 -3.58
N TYR A 38 7.22 -21.11 -3.70
CA TYR A 38 6.70 -20.31 -2.59
C TYR A 38 5.97 -21.17 -1.53
N LYS A 39 6.08 -20.80 -0.25
CA LYS A 39 5.44 -21.52 0.87
C LYS A 39 3.93 -21.29 0.92
N ALA A 40 3.51 -20.02 0.87
CA ALA A 40 2.11 -19.60 0.92
C ALA A 40 1.87 -18.40 -0.02
N MET A 41 0.61 -18.21 -0.41
CA MET A 41 0.17 -17.06 -1.19
C MET A 41 -1.07 -16.48 -0.54
N ASP A 42 -0.92 -15.29 0.03
CA ASP A 42 -2.03 -14.48 0.52
C ASP A 42 -2.47 -13.47 -0.54
N SER A 43 -3.76 -13.16 -0.55
CA SER A 43 -4.31 -12.22 -1.52
C SER A 43 -5.57 -11.55 -0.98
N ALA A 44 -5.78 -10.29 -1.35
CA ALA A 44 -6.92 -9.49 -0.94
C ALA A 44 -7.49 -8.74 -2.16
N THR A 45 -8.81 -8.55 -2.19
CA THR A 45 -9.52 -7.80 -3.24
C THR A 45 -10.21 -6.55 -2.71
N ASP A 46 -10.39 -6.49 -1.39
CA ASP A 46 -11.00 -5.45 -0.57
C ASP A 46 -9.97 -4.40 -0.12
N VAL A 47 -9.09 -3.97 -1.03
CA VAL A 47 -8.02 -3.02 -0.73
C VAL A 47 -8.08 -1.80 -1.63
N ALA A 48 -7.68 -0.65 -1.09
CA ALA A 48 -7.51 0.59 -1.82
C ALA A 48 -6.07 1.09 -1.74
N LYS A 49 -5.58 1.64 -2.85
CA LYS A 49 -4.29 2.33 -2.90
C LYS A 49 -4.50 3.84 -2.88
N VAL A 50 -4.18 4.48 -1.77
CA VAL A 50 -4.21 5.95 -1.63
C VAL A 50 -2.80 6.48 -1.84
N SER A 51 -2.65 7.55 -2.63
CA SER A 51 -1.35 8.14 -2.94
C SER A 51 -1.32 9.61 -2.57
N VAL A 52 -0.26 10.02 -1.88
CA VAL A 52 0.07 11.43 -1.67
C VAL A 52 1.19 11.78 -2.64
N ILE A 53 1.01 12.87 -3.39
CA ILE A 53 1.91 13.27 -4.47
C ILE A 53 2.31 14.73 -4.24
N GLY A 54 3.61 15.01 -4.24
CA GLY A 54 4.13 16.37 -4.11
C GLY A 54 5.65 16.43 -4.19
N ILE A 55 6.16 17.46 -4.85
CA ILE A 55 7.60 17.72 -4.98
C ILE A 55 8.29 18.02 -3.63
N GLY A 56 7.51 18.42 -2.63
CA GLY A 56 8.01 18.79 -1.30
C GLY A 56 8.49 17.62 -0.45
N MET A 57 8.21 16.37 -0.84
CA MET A 57 8.54 15.19 -0.03
C MET A 57 10.04 14.96 0.19
N ARG A 58 10.87 15.27 -0.81
CA ARG A 58 12.33 15.15 -0.70
C ARG A 58 12.93 16.20 0.24
N SER A 59 12.33 17.39 0.26
CA SER A 59 12.88 18.56 0.93
C SER A 59 12.28 18.82 2.32
N HIS A 60 11.13 18.21 2.64
CA HIS A 60 10.43 18.38 3.90
C HIS A 60 10.35 17.04 4.63
N ALA A 61 11.26 16.83 5.58
CA ALA A 61 11.21 15.69 6.47
C ALA A 61 9.89 15.71 7.27
N GLY A 62 9.29 14.53 7.48
CA GLY A 62 8.10 14.37 8.32
C GLY A 62 6.76 14.38 7.59
N VAL A 63 6.71 14.68 6.29
CA VAL A 63 5.45 14.65 5.51
C VAL A 63 4.73 13.30 5.60
N ALA A 64 5.47 12.20 5.40
CA ALA A 64 4.93 10.85 5.52
C ALA A 64 4.60 10.48 6.97
N ALA A 65 5.42 10.89 7.93
CA ALA A 65 5.19 10.62 9.36
C ALA A 65 3.89 11.27 9.85
N GLN A 66 3.59 12.50 9.42
CA GLN A 66 2.33 13.18 9.71
C GLN A 66 1.12 12.43 9.13
N ALA A 67 1.22 11.94 7.89
CA ALA A 67 0.17 11.11 7.29
C ALA A 67 -0.07 9.82 8.09
N PHE A 68 1.00 9.10 8.45
CA PHE A 68 0.85 7.83 9.19
C PHE A 68 0.23 8.05 10.55
N LYS A 69 0.61 9.14 11.24
CA LYS A 69 0.00 9.55 12.51
C LYS A 69 -1.49 9.87 12.33
N ALA A 70 -1.84 10.70 11.36
CA ALA A 70 -3.24 11.10 11.12
C ALA A 70 -4.14 9.91 10.75
N LEU A 71 -3.65 8.94 9.98
CA LEU A 71 -4.39 7.72 9.65
C LEU A 71 -4.52 6.79 10.86
N SER A 72 -3.46 6.67 11.68
CA SER A 72 -3.48 5.88 12.92
C SER A 72 -4.50 6.42 13.93
N GLU A 73 -4.61 7.75 14.08
CA GLU A 73 -5.62 8.41 14.92
C GLU A 73 -7.07 8.13 14.49
N ARG A 74 -7.26 7.69 13.24
CA ARG A 74 -8.56 7.25 12.68
C ARG A 74 -8.72 5.73 12.68
N ASN A 75 -7.82 4.98 13.33
CA ASN A 75 -7.78 3.51 13.34
C ASN A 75 -7.66 2.87 11.94
N ILE A 76 -7.01 3.57 10.99
CA ILE A 76 -6.81 3.04 9.64
C ILE A 76 -5.49 2.26 9.60
N ASN A 77 -5.59 0.94 9.47
CA ASN A 77 -4.42 0.08 9.35
C ASN A 77 -3.77 0.18 7.96
N ILE A 78 -2.47 0.43 7.91
CA ILE A 78 -1.68 0.49 6.67
C ILE A 78 -1.10 -0.90 6.40
N ARG A 79 -1.57 -1.57 5.33
CA ARG A 79 -1.13 -2.92 4.95
C ARG A 79 0.21 -2.93 4.22
N ALA A 80 0.49 -1.90 3.41
CA ALA A 80 1.75 -1.76 2.68
C ALA A 80 2.06 -0.30 2.37
N ILE A 81 3.35 0.02 2.27
CA ILE A 81 3.86 1.35 1.90
C ILE A 81 4.79 1.21 0.71
N THR A 82 4.61 2.07 -0.30
CA THR A 82 5.56 2.24 -1.40
C THR A 82 5.92 3.70 -1.54
N THR A 83 7.17 4.03 -1.84
CA THR A 83 7.63 5.42 -1.93
C THR A 83 8.49 5.66 -3.18
N SER A 84 8.48 6.89 -3.67
CA SER A 84 9.39 7.49 -4.65
C SER A 84 9.78 8.90 -4.15
N GLU A 85 10.60 9.63 -4.92
CA GLU A 85 11.05 10.97 -4.51
C GLU A 85 9.90 11.98 -4.31
N ILE A 86 8.78 11.80 -5.02
CA ILE A 86 7.67 12.76 -5.05
C ILE A 86 6.32 12.15 -4.68
N LYS A 87 6.29 10.87 -4.30
CA LYS A 87 5.05 10.15 -4.02
C LYS A 87 5.25 9.05 -3.01
N PHE A 88 4.34 8.93 -2.04
CA PHE A 88 4.15 7.67 -1.33
C PHE A 88 2.74 7.14 -1.57
N SER A 89 2.58 5.82 -1.53
CA SER A 89 1.30 5.14 -1.63
C SER A 89 1.12 4.20 -0.46
N LEU A 90 -0.12 4.16 0.03
CA LEU A 90 -0.57 3.35 1.14
C LEU A 90 -1.61 2.38 0.62
N LEU A 91 -1.42 1.10 0.94
CA LEU A 91 -2.44 0.09 0.74
C LEU A 91 -3.22 -0.04 2.04
N ILE A 92 -4.52 0.21 1.98
CA ILE A 92 -5.44 0.15 3.12
C ILE A 92 -6.65 -0.72 2.78
N ASP A 93 -7.48 -1.00 3.77
CA ASP A 93 -8.80 -1.59 3.53
C ASP A 93 -9.67 -0.64 2.70
N ALA A 94 -10.37 -1.17 1.70
CA ALA A 94 -11.21 -0.37 0.82
C ALA A 94 -12.33 0.36 1.58
N ALA A 95 -12.81 -0.18 2.70
CA ALA A 95 -13.84 0.46 3.53
C ALA A 95 -13.39 1.82 4.09
N TYR A 96 -12.09 2.06 4.26
CA TYR A 96 -11.55 3.32 4.79
C TYR A 96 -11.15 4.32 3.72
N THR A 97 -11.38 4.05 2.43
CA THR A 97 -10.88 4.87 1.32
C THR A 97 -11.27 6.34 1.46
N GLU A 98 -12.56 6.63 1.64
CA GLU A 98 -13.05 8.01 1.72
C GLU A 98 -12.52 8.72 2.97
N LEU A 99 -12.53 8.04 4.12
CA LEU A 99 -12.03 8.59 5.38
C LEU A 99 -10.52 8.90 5.28
N ALA A 100 -9.74 8.01 4.67
CA ALA A 100 -8.31 8.21 4.45
C ALA A 100 -8.05 9.41 3.55
N VAL A 101 -8.75 9.51 2.41
CA VAL A 101 -8.59 10.63 1.47
C VAL A 101 -8.93 11.96 2.14
N ARG A 102 -10.09 12.05 2.81
CA ARG A 102 -10.51 13.26 3.53
C ARG A 102 -9.50 13.65 4.62
N THR A 103 -9.06 12.68 5.42
CA THR A 103 -8.07 12.93 6.50
C THR A 103 -6.77 13.49 5.94
N LEU A 104 -6.28 12.94 4.84
CA LEU A 104 -5.04 13.41 4.19
C LEU A 104 -5.24 14.77 3.50
N HIS A 105 -6.39 15.00 2.87
CA HIS A 105 -6.70 16.31 2.30
C HIS A 105 -6.72 17.41 3.37
N THR A 106 -7.42 17.19 4.48
CA THR A 106 -7.45 18.16 5.59
C THR A 106 -6.06 18.37 6.19
N LEU A 107 -5.29 17.29 6.41
CA LEU A 107 -3.91 17.37 6.93
C LEU A 107 -3.02 18.27 6.07
N TYR A 108 -3.16 18.20 4.74
CA TYR A 108 -2.35 18.96 3.80
C TYR A 108 -3.02 20.25 3.29
N GLY A 109 -4.17 20.64 3.87
CA GLY A 109 -4.86 21.88 3.53
C GLY A 109 -5.49 21.90 2.12
N LEU A 110 -5.73 20.74 1.51
CA LEU A 110 -6.25 20.63 0.14
C LEU A 110 -7.78 20.80 0.04
N ASP A 111 -8.47 20.88 1.17
CA ASP A 111 -9.92 21.14 1.23
C ASP A 111 -10.29 22.62 1.00
N GLN A 112 -9.30 23.51 0.89
CA GLN A 112 -9.47 24.97 0.79
C GLN A 112 -9.38 25.51 -0.64
N ALA A 113 -9.23 24.64 -1.64
CA ALA A 113 -9.08 25.00 -3.05
C ALA A 113 -10.42 24.98 -3.79
#